data_AF-A0A380HHD7-F1
#
_entry.id   AF-A0A380HHD7-F1
#
_cell.length_a   1.000
_cell.length_b   1.000
_cell.length_c   1.000
_cell.angle_alpha   90.00
_cell.angle_beta   90.00
_cell.angle_gamma   90.00
#
_symmetry.space_group_name_H-M   'P 1'
#
loop_
_entity.id
_entity.type
_entity.pdbx_description
1 polymer ?
#
loop_
_entity_poly.entity_id
_entity_poly.type
_entity_poly.pdbx_seq_one_letter_code
_entity_poly.pdbx_strand_id
1 'polypeptide(L)' 'MDKKDLIAPEQYNIVSEIEKFATDAMKKAVIFEDASGETKEITYKQLIKHANKVGNMFFKTWTTKRRQSLSDDAALH' A
#
# COMPACT_ATOMS: atom_id res chain seq x y z
N MET A 1 -1.99 -21.67 -20.63
CA MET A 1 -2.63 -20.35 -20.54
C MET A 1 -3.70 -20.31 -21.59
N ASP A 2 -4.95 -20.13 -21.17
CA ASP A 2 -6.09 -20.04 -22.09
C ASP A 2 -6.29 -18.58 -22.51
N LYS A 3 -6.80 -18.36 -23.72
CA LYS A 3 -6.99 -17.01 -24.32
C LYS A 3 -7.90 -16.10 -23.48
N LYS A 4 -8.71 -16.68 -22.59
CA LYS A 4 -9.62 -16.03 -21.65
C LYS A 4 -8.89 -15.39 -20.46
N ASP A 5 -7.72 -15.92 -20.08
CA ASP A 5 -6.91 -15.42 -18.96
C ASP A 5 -6.18 -14.11 -19.28
N LEU A 6 -6.18 -13.70 -20.55
CA LEU A 6 -5.55 -12.47 -21.05
C LEU A 6 -6.52 -11.28 -21.14
N ILE A 7 -7.81 -11.50 -20.88
CA ILE A 7 -8.81 -10.43 -20.86
C ILE A 7 -8.80 -9.81 -19.46
N ALA A 8 -8.34 -8.56 -19.36
CA ALA A 8 -8.37 -7.84 -18.10
C ALA A 8 -9.81 -7.69 -17.59
N PRO A 9 -10.05 -7.83 -16.28
CA PRO A 9 -11.37 -7.58 -15.71
C PRO A 9 -11.77 -6.12 -15.92
N GLU A 10 -13.07 -5.85 -16.02
CA GLU A 10 -13.63 -4.49 -16.16
C GLU A 10 -13.15 -3.57 -15.02
N GLN A 11 -13.01 -4.13 -13.82
CA GLN A 11 -12.40 -3.46 -12.67
C GLN A 11 -11.15 -4.23 -12.25
N TYR A 12 -10.00 -3.58 -12.41
CA TYR A 12 -8.72 -4.09 -11.96
C TYR A 12 -8.23 -3.31 -10.75
N ASN A 13 -8.06 -4.01 -9.62
CA ASN A 13 -7.42 -3.45 -8.44
C ASN A 13 -6.07 -4.14 -8.23
N ILE A 14 -4.99 -3.39 -8.42
CA ILE A 14 -3.62 -3.88 -8.25
C ILE A 14 -3.34 -4.43 -6.84
N VAL A 15 -4.05 -3.93 -5.82
CA VAL A 15 -3.93 -4.43 -4.44
C VAL A 15 -4.35 -5.89 -4.35
N SER A 16 -5.39 -6.29 -5.09
CA SER A 16 -5.88 -7.66 -5.10
C SER A 16 -4.84 -8.65 -5.62
N GLU A 17 -4.01 -8.26 -6.59
CA GLU A 17 -2.90 -9.10 -7.07
C GLU A 17 -1.81 -9.28 -6.00
N ILE A 18 -1.58 -8.28 -5.16
CA ILE A 18 -0.60 -8.34 -4.07
C ILE A 18 -1.14 -9.21 -2.92
N GLU A 19 -2.42 -9.08 -2.57
CA GLU A 19 -3.07 -9.83 -1.49
C GLU A 19 -3.13 -11.33 -1.76
N LYS A 20 -3.31 -11.76 -3.01
CA LYS A 20 -3.31 -13.19 -3.41
C LYS A 20 -2.08 -13.94 -2.89
N PHE A 21 -0.93 -13.26 -2.85
CA PHE A 21 0.35 -13.84 -2.45
C PHE A 21 0.64 -13.72 -0.95
N ALA A 22 -0.17 -13.00 -0.19
CA ALA A 22 0.01 -12.82 1.26
C ALA A 22 -0.53 -13.99 2.11
N THR A 23 -1.23 -14.94 1.48
CA THR A 23 -1.69 -16.19 2.09
C THR A 23 -0.52 -17.05 2.59
N ASP A 24 0.60 -17.04 1.87
CA ASP A 24 1.86 -17.58 2.32
C ASP A 24 2.67 -16.50 3.04
N ALA A 25 2.81 -16.66 4.36
CA ALA A 25 3.50 -15.70 5.21
C ALA A 25 5.01 -15.57 4.92
N MET A 26 5.62 -16.59 4.31
CA MET A 26 7.05 -16.65 4.00
C MET A 26 7.37 -16.23 2.57
N LYS A 27 6.35 -16.04 1.71
CA LYS A 27 6.55 -15.65 0.32
C LYS A 27 7.17 -14.25 0.23
N LYS A 28 8.39 -14.18 -0.32
CA LYS A 28 9.14 -12.95 -0.54
C LYS A 28 8.46 -12.11 -1.63
N ALA A 29 8.27 -10.82 -1.36
CA ALA A 29 7.70 -9.85 -2.29
C ALA A 29 8.76 -8.94 -2.89
N VAL A 30 9.72 -8.50 -2.08
CA VAL A 30 10.84 -7.68 -2.54
C VAL A 30 12.12 -8.25 -1.92
N ILE A 31 13.12 -8.42 -2.77
CA ILE A 31 14.50 -8.69 -2.40
C ILE A 31 15.28 -7.48 -2.91
N PHE A 32 15.92 -6.76 -2.01
CA PHE A 32 16.65 -5.54 -2.30
C PHE A 32 18.09 -5.70 -1.81
N GLU A 33 19.04 -5.40 -2.67
CA GLU A 33 20.46 -5.32 -2.33
C GLU A 33 20.89 -3.86 -2.42
N ASP A 34 21.53 -3.35 -1.37
CA ASP A 34 22.08 -2.00 -1.38
C ASP A 34 23.53 -1.94 -1.89
N ALA A 35 24.06 -0.72 -2.00
CA ALA A 35 25.42 -0.49 -2.52
C ALA A 35 26.54 -1.09 -1.64
N SER A 36 26.24 -1.50 -0.40
CA SER A 36 27.19 -2.19 0.47
C SER A 36 27.17 -3.71 0.31
N GLY A 37 26.25 -4.23 -0.51
CA GLY A 37 26.00 -5.66 -0.68
C GLY A 37 25.08 -6.25 0.39
N GLU A 38 24.45 -5.41 1.24
CA GLU A 38 23.48 -5.91 2.22
C GLU A 38 22.17 -6.25 1.53
N THR A 39 21.73 -7.51 1.65
CA THR A 39 20.43 -7.96 1.14
C THR A 39 19.35 -7.85 2.22
N LYS A 40 18.27 -7.14 1.88
CA LYS A 40 17.06 -7.02 2.67
C LYS A 40 15.90 -7.69 1.93
N GLU A 41 15.11 -8.45 2.66
CA GLU A 41 13.97 -9.16 2.12
C GLU A 41 12.70 -8.76 2.88
N ILE A 42 11.61 -8.56 2.15
CA ILE A 42 10.29 -8.37 2.75
C ILE A 42 9.29 -9.34 2.13
N THR A 43 8.45 -9.94 2.96
CA THR A 43 7.38 -10.82 2.51
C THR A 43 6.16 -10.03 2.06
N TYR A 44 5.26 -10.64 1.29
CA TYR A 44 3.99 -10.02 0.89
C TYR A 44 3.18 -9.54 2.11
N LYS A 45 3.19 -10.33 3.18
CA LYS A 45 2.53 -9.98 4.45
C LYS A 45 3.14 -8.73 5.09
N GLN A 46 4.48 -8.61 5.09
CA GLN A 46 5.17 -7.42 5.60
C GLN A 46 4.94 -6.19 4.70
N LEU A 47 4.95 -6.37 3.38
CA LEU A 47 4.70 -5.32 2.40
C LEU A 47 3.33 -4.67 2.63
N ILE A 48 2.26 -5.48 2.73
CA ILE A 48 0.90 -4.98 2.99
C ILE A 48 0.83 -4.27 4.35
N LYS A 49 1.43 -4.84 5.39
CA LYS A 49 1.47 -4.22 6.73
C LYS A 49 2.15 -2.85 6.70
N HIS A 50 3.28 -2.72 6.01
CA HIS A 50 4.00 -1.45 5.86
C HIS A 50 3.20 -0.44 5.03
N ALA A 51 2.62 -0.86 3.90
CA ALA A 51 1.77 -0.02 3.07
C ALA A 51 0.57 0.54 3.85
N ASN A 52 -0.12 -0.30 4.62
CA ASN A 52 -1.25 0.13 5.47
C ASN A 52 -0.82 1.13 6.55
N LYS A 53 0.36 0.95 7.15
CA LYS A 53 0.91 1.92 8.12
C LYS A 53 1.13 3.29 7.48
N VAL A 54 1.72 3.31 6.28
CA VAL A 54 1.98 4.54 5.52
C VAL A 54 0.66 5.19 5.09
N GLY A 55 -0.29 4.41 4.56
CA GLY A 55 -1.62 4.90 4.19
C GLY A 55 -2.36 5.54 5.36
N ASN A 56 -2.36 4.90 6.53
CA ASN A 56 -2.96 5.44 7.75
C ASN A 56 -2.30 6.76 8.20
N MET A 57 -0.99 6.89 8.05
CA MET A 57 -0.29 8.15 8.33
C MET A 57 -0.74 9.27 7.38
N PHE A 58 -0.78 9.01 6.08
CA PHE A 58 -1.27 9.97 5.09
C PHE A 58 -2.73 10.37 5.31
N PHE A 59 -3.59 9.40 5.65
CA PHE A 59 -4.98 9.66 5.95
C PHE A 59 -5.13 10.57 7.19
N LYS A 60 -4.37 10.31 8.25
CA LYS A 60 -4.37 11.16 9.46
C LYS A 60 -3.88 12.57 9.18
N THR A 61 -2.78 12.73 8.43
CA THR A 61 -2.25 14.07 8.13
C THR A 61 -3.22 14.89 7.28
N TRP A 62 -3.83 14.27 6.27
CA TRP A 62 -4.82 14.93 5.43
C TRP A 62 -6.09 15.32 6.20
N THR A 63 -6.64 14.42 7.02
CA THR A 63 -7.85 14.72 7.82
C THR A 63 -7.60 15.78 8.88
N THR A 64 -6.41 15.82 9.49
CA THR A 64 -6.04 16.88 10.45
C THR A 64 -5.91 18.23 9.77
N LYS A 65 -5.25 18.32 8.61
CA LYS A 65 -5.15 19.57 7.85
C LYS A 65 -6.53 20.12 7.45
N ARG A 66 -7.43 19.24 7.00
CA ARG A 66 -8.79 19.63 6.62
C ARG A 66 -9.64 20.09 7.81
N ARG A 67 -9.42 19.53 9.00
CA ARG A 67 -10.13 19.95 10.22
C ARG A 67 -9.64 21.31 10.71
N GLN A 68 -8.34 21.59 10.60
CA GLN A 68 -7.77 22.89 10.95
C GLN A 68 -8.30 24.01 10.06
N SER A 69 -8.37 23.79 8.74
CA SER A 69 -8.94 24.80 7.84
C SER A 69 -10.42 25.09 8.14
N LEU A 70 -11.20 24.06 8.47
CA LEU A 70 -12.62 24.23 8.85
C LEU A 70 -12.79 24.96 10.19
N SER A 71 -11.88 24.78 11.15
CA SER A 71 -11.93 25.54 12.41
C SER A 71 -11.48 26.98 12.23
N ASP A 72 -10.51 27.23 11.37
CA ASP A 72 -9.99 28.58 11.09
C ASP A 72 -11.06 29.42 10.35
N ASP A 73 -11.78 28.82 9.39
CA ASP A 73 -12.91 29.46 8.69
C ASP A 73 -14.10 29.75 9.62
N ALA A 74 -14.34 28.90 10.62
CA ALA A 74 -15.43 29.08 11.60
C ALA A 74 -15.12 30.14 12.68
N ALA A 75 -13.84 30.46 12.92
CA ALA A 75 -13.41 31.47 13.88
C ALA A 75 -13.35 32.90 13.30
N LEU A 76 -13.55 33.04 11.99
CA LEU A 76 -13.61 34.32 11.26
C LEU A 76 -15.04 34.87 11.12
N HIS A 77 -16.05 34.19 11.68
CA HIS A 77 -17.45 34.60 11.73
C HIS A 77 -17.95 34.70 13.17
#